data_AF-A0A7J2HMY9-F1
#
_entry.id   AF-A0A7J2HMY9-F1
#
_cell.length_a   1.000
_cell.length_b   1.000
_cell.length_c   1.000
_cell.angle_alpha   90.00
_cell.angle_beta   90.00
_cell.angle_gamma   90.00
#
_symmetry.space_group_name_H-M   'P 1'
#
loop_
_entity.id
_entity.type
_entity.pdbx_description
1 polymer ?
#
loop_
_entity_poly.entity_id
_entity_poly.type
_entity_poly.pdbx_seq_one_letter_code
_entity_poly.pdbx_strand_id
1 'polypeptide(L)' 'YDMVISKGQGNYESLSDFKRKIFFLLVVKCPLVARDIGEEVGKLVLKVKK' A
#
# COMPACT_ATOMS: atom_id res chain seq x y z
N TYR A 1 -11.75 -6.89 -14.09
CA TYR A 1 -11.25 -5.49 -14.03
C TYR A 1 -9.79 -5.51 -14.47
N ASP A 2 -9.40 -4.60 -15.35
CA ASP A 2 -8.04 -4.57 -15.90
C ASP A 2 -7.02 -3.89 -14.97
N MET A 3 -7.50 -3.06 -14.04
CA MET A 3 -6.69 -2.37 -13.04
C MET A 3 -7.46 -2.21 -11.73
N VAL A 4 -6.76 -2.33 -10.59
CA VAL A 4 -7.31 -1.97 -9.27
C VAL A 4 -6.42 -0.99 -8.55
N ILE A 5 -7.03 0.12 -8.12
CA ILE A 5 -6.42 1.11 -7.23
C ILE A 5 -7.07 0.97 -5.85
N SER A 6 -6.27 0.61 -4.87
CA SER A 6 -6.63 0.47 -3.47
C SER A 6 -6.15 1.69 -2.69
N LYS A 7 -7.03 2.36 -1.95
CA LYS A 7 -6.69 3.61 -1.25
C LYS A 7 -6.63 3.46 0.27
N GLY A 8 -5.65 4.11 0.89
CA GLY A 8 -5.51 4.16 2.34
C GLY A 8 -4.76 2.96 2.93
N GLN A 9 -4.23 3.14 4.14
CA GLN A 9 -3.37 2.15 4.79
C GLN A 9 -4.12 0.87 5.20
N GLY A 10 -5.36 0.96 5.70
CA GLY A 10 -6.11 -0.24 6.08
C GLY A 10 -6.31 -1.22 4.91
N ASN A 11 -6.56 -0.70 3.71
CA ASN A 11 -6.66 -1.55 2.52
C ASN A 11 -5.30 -2.14 2.11
N TYR A 12 -4.19 -1.43 2.35
CA TYR A 12 -2.85 -2.00 2.18
C TYR A 12 -2.63 -3.17 3.15
N GLU A 13 -2.92 -2.98 4.43
CA GLU A 13 -2.78 -4.02 5.45
C GLU A 13 -3.60 -5.27 5.13
N SER A 14 -4.84 -5.12 4.65
CA SER A 14 -5.71 -6.26 4.33
C SER A 14 -5.40 -6.94 2.98
N LEU A 15 -4.89 -6.20 1.99
CA LEU A 15 -4.77 -6.70 0.61
C LEU A 15 -3.33 -6.86 0.12
N SER A 16 -2.33 -6.42 0.90
CA SER A 16 -0.94 -6.48 0.46
C SER A 16 -0.47 -7.92 0.24
N ASP A 17 -1.01 -8.93 0.92
CA ASP A 17 -0.58 -10.33 0.72
C ASP A 17 -1.37 -11.07 -0.37
N PHE A 18 -2.32 -10.42 -1.04
CA PHE A 18 -3.05 -11.03 -2.15
C PHE A 18 -2.17 -11.15 -3.39
N LYS A 19 -2.14 -12.35 -3.97
CA LYS A 19 -1.43 -12.65 -5.24
C LYS A 19 -2.19 -12.11 -6.45
N ARG A 20 -2.27 -10.79 -6.57
CA ARG A 20 -2.76 -10.09 -7.77
C ARG A 20 -2.15 -8.70 -7.86
N LYS A 21 -2.13 -8.15 -9.08
CA LYS A 21 -1.67 -6.79 -9.31
C LYS A 21 -2.63 -5.76 -8.69
N ILE A 22 -2.18 -5.06 -7.65
CA ILE A 22 -2.90 -3.95 -6.99
C ILE A 22 -1.99 -2.73 -6.89
N PHE A 23 -2.54 -1.56 -7.22
CA PHE A 23 -1.90 -0.27 -7.03
C PHE A 23 -2.39 0.33 -5.71
N PHE A 24 -1.49 0.62 -4.78
CA PHE A 24 -1.83 1.17 -3.48
C PHE A 24 -1.49 2.66 -3.43
N LEU A 25 -2.49 3.50 -3.19
CA LEU A 25 -2.34 4.93 -2.96
C LEU A 25 -2.66 5.25 -1.50
N LEU A 26 -1.64 5.51 -0.68
CA LEU A 26 -1.82 5.72 0.75
C LEU A 26 -0.84 6.74 1.32
N VAL A 27 -1.19 7.28 2.49
CA VAL A 27 -0.24 7.93 3.40
C VAL A 27 0.20 6.88 4.42
N VAL A 28 1.50 6.74 4.64
CA VAL A 28 2.06 5.86 5.67
C VAL A 28 1.77 6.46 7.04
N LYS A 29 1.08 5.74 7.92
CA LYS A 29 0.61 6.21 9.23
C LYS A 29 1.35 5.58 10.41
N CYS A 30 2.04 4.46 10.23
CA CYS A 30 2.73 3.78 11.33
C CYS A 30 4.10 3.21 10.92
N PRO A 31 5.03 3.03 11.88
CA PRO A 31 6.36 2.49 11.60
C PRO A 31 6.38 1.08 11.01
N LEU A 32 5.34 0.28 11.27
CA LEU A 32 5.24 -1.08 10.75
C LEU A 32 5.05 -1.07 9.22
N VAL A 33 4.08 -0.29 8.74
CA VAL A 33 3.85 -0.13 7.30
C VAL A 33 5.00 0.64 6.63
N ALA A 34 5.60 1.60 7.33
CA ALA A 34 6.79 2.32 6.86
C ALA A 34 7.93 1.35 6.49
N ARG A 35 8.25 0.41 7.40
CA ARG A 35 9.29 -0.61 7.17
C ARG A 35 8.94 -1.56 6.01
N ASP A 36 7.70 -2.00 5.94
CA ASP A 36 7.24 -2.93 4.90
C ASP A 36 7.23 -2.27 3.49
N ILE A 37 6.84 -1.00 3.43
CA ILE A 37 6.83 -0.24 2.18
C ILE A 37 8.24 0.20 1.78
N GLY A 38 9.13 0.44 2.76
CA GLY A 38 10.47 0.99 2.58
C GLY A 38 10.48 2.52 2.56
N GLU A 39 9.58 3.16 3.30
CA GLU A 39 9.34 4.61 3.27
C GLU A 39 9.13 5.19 4.67
N GLU A 40 9.13 6.51 4.80
CA GLU A 40 8.93 7.21 6.08
C GLU A 40 7.46 7.37 6.48
N VAL A 41 7.19 7.44 7.79
CA VAL A 41 5.85 7.79 8.31
C VAL A 41 5.49 9.21 7.87
N GLY A 42 4.26 9.38 7.40
CA GLY A 42 3.73 10.64 6.85
C GLY A 42 3.90 10.76 5.34
N LYS A 43 4.67 9.88 4.67
CA LYS A 43 4.88 9.95 3.23
C LYS A 43 3.64 9.52 2.45
N LEU A 44 3.28 10.30 1.42
CA LEU A 44 2.32 9.90 0.39
C LEU A 44 3.02 8.96 -0.60
N VAL A 45 2.46 7.76 -0.77
CA VAL A 45 3.07 6.67 -1.55
C VAL A 45 2.09 6.14 -2.58
N LEU A 46 2.60 5.91 -3.79
CA LEU A 46 1.99 5.05 -4.81
C LEU A 46 2.85 3.80 -4.99
N LYS A 47 2.39 2.65 -4.51
CA LYS A 47 3.12 1.37 -4.57
C LYS A 47 2.40 0.36 -5.46
N VAL A 48 3.15 -0.35 -6.29
CA VAL A 48 2.62 -1.46 -7.12
C VAL A 48 3.09 -2.77 -6.52
N LYS A 49 2.15 -3.64 -6.12
CA LYS A 49 2.44 -5.03 -5.76
C LYS A 49 1.93 -5.93 -6.88
N LYS A 50 2.76 -6.89 -7.31
CA LYS A 50 2.48 -7.84 -8.40
C LYS A 50 2.10 -9.19 -7.83
#